data_AF-A0A2V7KL22-F1
#
_entry.id   AF-A0A2V7KL22-F1
#
_cell.length_a   1.000
_cell.length_b   1.000
_cell.length_c   1.000
_cell.angle_alpha   90.00
_cell.angle_beta   90.00
_cell.angle_gamma   90.00
#
_symmetry.space_group_name_H-M   'P 1'
#
loop_
_entity.id
_entity.type
_entity.pdbx_description
1 polymer ?
#
loop_
_entity_poly.entity_id
_entity_poly.type
_entity_poly.pdbx_seq_one_letter_code
_entity_poly.pdbx_strand_id
1 'polypeptide(L)' 'GVVTHVGIDDAELGALLDMNTDDPLPDMSKNRQGELTALTSPRFSAALKARNVVLLTYRDVIAREGLQSMRRPVE' A
#
# COMPACT_ATOMS: atom_id res chain seq x y z
N GLY A 1 9.20 0.59 3.91
CA GLY A 1 8.07 1.36 3.36
C GLY A 1 6.77 0.71 3.81
N VAL A 2 5.66 1.43 3.77
CA VAL A 2 4.33 0.82 3.96
C VAL A 2 3.89 0.23 2.62
N VAL A 3 3.44 -1.02 2.63
CA VAL A 3 2.87 -1.71 1.47
C VAL A 3 1.42 -2.02 1.80
N THR A 4 0.53 -1.75 0.85
CA THR A 4 -0.91 -1.97 0.99
C THR A 4 -1.46 -2.55 -0.30
N HIS A 5 -2.41 -3.45 -0.18
CA HIS A 5 -3.17 -4.06 -1.26
C HIS A 5 -4.57 -3.45 -1.25
N VAL A 6 -4.79 -2.41 -2.04
CA VAL A 6 -6.10 -1.77 -2.13
C VAL A 6 -6.99 -2.46 -3.16
N GLY A 7 -8.29 -2.49 -2.89
CA GLY A 7 -9.30 -3.09 -3.77
C GLY A 7 -10.70 -2.72 -3.30
N ILE A 8 -11.66 -2.71 -4.22
CA ILE A 8 -13.06 -2.51 -3.89
C ILE A 8 -13.66 -3.88 -3.56
N ASP A 9 -14.41 -3.96 -2.46
CA ASP A 9 -15.11 -5.19 -2.12
C ASP A 9 -16.35 -5.35 -3.01
N ASP A 10 -16.17 -6.12 -4.09
CA ASP A 10 -17.22 -6.43 -5.05
C ASP A 10 -17.21 -7.91 -5.46
N ALA A 11 -18.16 -8.30 -6.31
CA ALA A 11 -18.30 -9.68 -6.74
C ALA A 11 -17.11 -10.18 -7.59
N GLU A 12 -16.39 -9.29 -8.27
CA GLU A 12 -15.21 -9.65 -9.07
C GLU A 12 -14.03 -9.95 -8.15
N LEU A 13 -13.69 -9.02 -7.26
CA LEU A 13 -12.58 -9.19 -6.32
C LEU A 13 -12.87 -10.30 -5.30
N GLY A 14 -14.11 -10.42 -4.85
CA GLY A 14 -14.58 -11.46 -3.93
C GLY A 14 -14.55 -12.87 -4.50
N ALA A 15 -14.51 -13.02 -5.83
CA ALA A 15 -14.38 -14.32 -6.49
C ALA A 15 -12.91 -14.77 -6.65
N LEU A 16 -11.94 -13.89 -6.42
CA LEU A 16 -10.53 -14.23 -6.54
C LEU A 16 -10.05 -15.09 -5.37
N LEU A 17 -9.21 -16.08 -5.69
CA LEU A 17 -8.49 -16.84 -4.69
C LEU A 17 -7.25 -16.08 -4.25
N ASP A 18 -7.05 -16.00 -2.94
CA ASP A 18 -5.82 -15.46 -2.39
C ASP A 18 -4.65 -16.42 -2.66
N MET A 19 -3.69 -15.97 -3.46
CA MET A 19 -2.49 -16.74 -3.80
C MET A 19 -1.35 -16.49 -2.81
N ASN A 20 -1.57 -15.70 -1.76
CA ASN A 20 -0.63 -15.59 -0.66
C ASN A 20 -0.64 -16.88 0.17
N THR A 21 0.31 -17.77 -0.08
CA THR A 21 0.39 -19.08 0.59
C THR A 21 0.97 -19.00 2.01
N ASP A 22 1.69 -17.94 2.32
CA ASP A 22 2.40 -17.80 3.60
C ASP A 22 1.47 -17.31 4.72
N ASP A 23 0.50 -16.47 4.39
CA ASP A 23 -0.54 -15.98 5.32
C ASP A 23 -1.81 -15.56 4.54
N PRO A 24 -2.65 -16.52 4.11
CA PRO A 24 -3.83 -16.21 3.31
C PRO A 24 -4.90 -15.52 4.16
N LEU A 25 -5.55 -14.51 3.60
CA LEU A 25 -6.65 -13.83 4.27
C LEU A 25 -7.99 -14.48 3.88
N PRO A 26 -8.81 -14.94 4.87
CA PRO A 26 -10.08 -15.62 4.59
C PRO A 26 -11.06 -14.78 3.75
N ASP A 27 -11.06 -13.47 3.95
CA ASP A 27 -11.85 -12.48 3.22
C ASP A 27 -10.93 -11.43 2.58
N MET A 28 -10.05 -11.86 1.68
CA MET A 28 -9.07 -11.00 1.00
C MET A 28 -9.70 -9.71 0.44
N SER A 29 -10.83 -9.83 -0.26
CA SER A 29 -11.54 -8.69 -0.85
C SER A 29 -11.91 -7.62 0.19
N LYS A 30 -12.51 -8.05 1.32
CA LYS A 30 -12.88 -7.14 2.42
C LYS A 30 -11.65 -6.52 3.07
N ASN A 31 -10.56 -7.27 3.22
CA ASN A 31 -9.33 -6.72 3.77
C ASN A 31 -8.77 -5.60 2.87
N ARG A 32 -8.75 -5.83 1.55
CA ARG A 32 -8.30 -4.82 0.58
C ARG A 32 -9.18 -3.56 0.57
N GLN A 33 -10.49 -3.72 0.76
CA GLN A 33 -11.42 -2.59 0.95
C GLN A 33 -11.18 -1.85 2.27
N GLY A 34 -10.84 -2.57 3.33
CA GLY A 34 -10.42 -2.00 4.60
C GLY A 34 -9.17 -1.13 4.46
N GLU A 35 -8.15 -1.63 3.78
CA GLU A 35 -6.93 -0.87 3.47
C GLU A 35 -7.22 0.37 2.63
N LEU A 36 -8.04 0.24 1.57
CA LEU A 36 -8.47 1.37 0.75
C LEU A 36 -9.20 2.43 1.59
N THR A 37 -10.14 2.01 2.44
CA THR A 37 -10.88 2.90 3.34
C THR A 37 -9.95 3.62 4.31
N ALA A 38 -8.97 2.92 4.88
CA ALA A 38 -8.02 3.51 5.81
C ALA A 38 -7.16 4.58 5.15
N LEU A 39 -6.60 4.29 3.97
CA LEU A 39 -5.72 5.21 3.23
C LEU A 39 -6.44 6.45 2.69
N THR A 40 -7.71 6.29 2.31
CA THR A 40 -8.55 7.41 1.81
C THR A 40 -9.25 8.17 2.93
N SER A 41 -9.11 7.72 4.19
CA SER A 41 -9.80 8.36 5.31
C SER A 41 -9.26 9.77 5.62
N PRO A 42 -10.14 10.69 6.07
CA PRO A 42 -9.71 11.99 6.60
C PRO A 42 -8.75 11.85 7.78
N ARG A 43 -8.94 10.81 8.63
CA ARG A 43 -8.09 10.52 9.78
C ARG A 43 -6.65 10.26 9.36
N PHE A 44 -6.43 9.47 8.32
CA PHE A 44 -5.09 9.18 7.82
C PHE A 44 -4.41 10.44 7.29
N SER A 45 -5.11 11.20 6.44
CA SER A 45 -4.61 12.46 5.90
C SER A 45 -4.25 13.48 6.99
N ALA A 46 -5.08 13.58 8.04
CA ALA A 46 -4.81 14.45 9.19
C ALA A 46 -3.58 13.98 9.99
N ALA A 47 -3.43 12.67 10.18
CA ALA A 47 -2.29 12.10 10.90
C ALA A 47 -0.96 12.34 10.18
N LEU A 48 -0.93 12.28 8.84
CA LEU A 48 0.27 12.61 8.06
C LEU A 48 0.70 14.06 8.30
N LYS A 49 -0.26 15.01 8.22
CA LYS A 49 0.00 16.43 8.45
C LYS A 49 0.48 16.71 9.88
N ALA A 50 -0.24 16.18 10.87
CA ALA A 50 0.08 16.39 12.28
C ALA A 50 1.47 15.86 12.67
N ARG A 51 1.98 14.85 11.95
CA ARG A 51 3.29 14.23 12.19
C ARG A 51 4.37 14.70 11.21
N ASN A 52 4.07 15.66 10.35
CA ASN A 52 4.96 16.15 9.30
C ASN A 52 5.55 15.02 8.42
N VAL A 53 4.72 14.02 8.11
CA VAL A 53 5.10 12.89 7.24
C VAL A 53 4.81 13.28 5.79
N VAL A 54 5.85 13.25 4.95
CA VAL A 54 5.74 13.53 3.51
C VAL A 54 5.73 12.21 2.75
N LEU A 55 4.68 12.00 1.95
CA LEU A 55 4.62 10.87 1.03
C LEU A 55 5.47 11.17 -0.20
N LEU A 56 6.32 10.22 -0.59
CA LEU A 56 7.19 10.33 -1.76
C LEU A 56 6.80 9.27 -2.78
N THR A 57 6.85 9.66 -4.04
CA THR A 57 6.78 8.73 -5.16
C THR A 57 8.18 8.23 -5.52
N TYR A 58 8.27 7.13 -6.26
CA TYR A 58 9.55 6.69 -6.82
C TYR A 58 10.21 7.76 -7.68
N ARG A 59 9.43 8.61 -8.37
CA ARG A 59 9.96 9.71 -9.17
C ARG A 59 10.67 10.74 -8.29
N ASP A 60 10.10 11.07 -7.12
CA ASP A 60 10.71 12.01 -6.18
C ASP A 60 12.03 11.46 -5.65
N VAL A 61 12.06 10.16 -5.33
CA VAL A 61 13.29 9.48 -4.87
C VAL A 61 14.35 9.48 -5.97
N ILE A 62 13.98 9.11 -7.20
CA ILE A 62 14.91 9.13 -8.35
C ILE A 62 15.45 10.54 -8.60
N ALA A 63 14.61 11.57 -8.53
CA ALA A 63 15.03 12.94 -8.76
C ALA A 63 16.00 13.44 -7.67
N ARG A 64 15.88 12.95 -6.44
CA ARG A 64 16.73 13.33 -5.30
C ARG A 64 18.04 12.56 -5.26
N GLU A 65 17.98 11.24 -5.46
CA GLU A 65 19.09 10.32 -5.18
C GLU A 65 19.76 9.77 -6.46
N GLY A 66 19.10 9.91 -7.62
CA GLY A 66 19.54 9.31 -8.89
C GLY A 66 19.37 7.79 -8.95
N LEU A 67 19.18 7.22 -10.15
CA LEU A 67 19.05 5.77 -10.32
C LEU A 67 20.30 4.98 -9.91
N GLN A 68 21.48 5.58 -10.04
CA GLN A 68 22.77 4.94 -9.75
C GLN A 68 22.97 4.62 -8.26
N SER A 69 22.24 5.31 -7.37
CA SER A 69 22.28 5.05 -5.92
C SER A 69 21.31 3.93 -5.50
N MET A 70 20.37 3.54 -6.37
CA MET A 70 19.41 2.48 -6.08
C MET A 70 20.09 1.10 -6.15
N ARG A 71 20.22 0.45 -5.01
CA ARG A 71 20.74 -0.92 -4.92
C ARG A 71 19.60 -1.89 -4.73
N ARG A 72 19.67 -3.05 -5.40
CA ARG A 72 18.80 -4.18 -5.05
C ARG A 72 19.06 -4.56 -3.59
N PRO A 73 18.03 -4.95 -2.82
CA PRO A 73 18.25 -5.58 -1.52
C PRO A 73 19.23 -6.75 -1.70
N VAL A 74 20.22 -6.84 -0.82
CA VAL A 74 21.01 -8.07 -0.66
C VAL A 74 20.14 -9.08 0.08
N GLU A 75 20.19 -10.34 -0.34
CA GLU A 75 19.55 -11.47 0.38
C GLU A 75 20.04 -11.56 1.83
#